data_AF-A0A960AHB1-F1
#
_entry.id   AF-A0A960AHB1-F1
#
_cell.length_a   1.000
_cell.length_b   1.000
_cell.length_c   1.000
_cell.angle_alpha   90.00
_cell.angle_beta   90.00
_cell.angle_gamma   90.00
#
_symmetry.space_group_name_H-M   'P 1'
#
loop_
_entity.id
_entity.type
_entity.pdbx_description
1 polymer ?
#
loop_
_entity_poly.entity_id
_entity_poly.type
_entity_poly.pdbx_seq_one_letter_code
_entity_poly.pdbx_strand_id
1 'polypeptide(L)'
;MHELSIAHAVVTTVTQALPDPQARVTRVRLCIGRLSGVVPQALHFAYDVATAGTVLAGSTLQIDELPVVINCPTCGEQGLPGIRDFTCPQCGEPCGDIVGGKELEVADVTFDESSEIDALREGVLAKNDLLADGLRGWFTVNDVHVSNWVSSPGSGKTALLEALLAAAVERGLGAAALVGDCATDNDAKRLARSGAAVRQIITDGMCHLESDMVSAHLEGWDMSDYDLLVIENVGNLVCPTGYDLGEDTRVALLSVTEGEDKPLKYPQLFNSADVVVVTKTDIADAVEWNRDQGLAAIRQIAPDAVILETSARTGVGVQALLDLLLDSGDAQTESTVQLQEAT
;
A
#
# COMPACT_ATOMS: atom_id res chain seq x y z
N MET A 1 22.63 -34.14 -24.60
CA MET A 1 21.47 -33.72 -25.42
C MET A 1 20.19 -33.69 -24.60
N HIS A 2 19.96 -34.67 -23.72
CA HIS A 2 18.80 -34.71 -22.82
C HIS A 2 18.70 -33.52 -21.84
N GLU A 3 19.81 -33.15 -21.19
CA GLU A 3 19.86 -32.05 -20.22
C GLU A 3 19.73 -30.68 -20.88
N LEU A 4 20.22 -30.53 -22.12
CA LEU A 4 20.05 -29.30 -22.90
C LEU A 4 18.59 -29.09 -23.31
N SER A 5 17.86 -30.15 -23.67
CA SER A 5 16.42 -30.03 -23.93
C SER A 5 15.63 -29.65 -22.67
N ILE A 6 16.03 -30.16 -21.51
CA ILE A 6 15.43 -29.77 -20.22
C ILE A 6 15.72 -28.31 -19.92
N ALA A 7 16.98 -27.87 -20.07
CA ALA A 7 17.38 -26.49 -19.86
C ALA A 7 16.58 -25.51 -20.75
N HIS A 8 16.40 -25.82 -22.04
CA HIS A 8 15.57 -25.01 -22.93
C HIS A 8 14.09 -25.00 -22.52
N ALA A 9 13.54 -26.13 -22.05
CA ALA A 9 12.19 -26.18 -21.53
C ALA A 9 12.05 -25.29 -20.29
N VAL A 10 13.01 -25.32 -19.36
CA VAL A 10 13.03 -24.42 -18.19
C VAL A 10 13.08 -22.96 -18.62
N VAL A 11 13.99 -22.58 -19.52
CA VAL A 11 14.09 -21.20 -20.05
C VAL A 11 12.77 -20.75 -20.66
N THR A 12 12.12 -21.62 -21.44
CA THR A 12 10.83 -21.32 -22.09
C THR A 12 9.72 -21.12 -21.06
N THR A 13 9.59 -22.04 -20.11
CA THR A 13 8.58 -21.97 -19.05
C THR A 13 8.74 -20.72 -18.19
N VAL A 14 9.98 -20.41 -17.78
CA VAL A 14 10.26 -19.20 -17.00
C VAL A 14 9.91 -17.95 -17.80
N THR A 15 10.37 -17.85 -19.05
CA THR A 15 10.08 -16.68 -19.90
C THR A 15 8.59 -16.48 -20.12
N GLN A 16 7.80 -17.55 -20.25
CA GLN A 16 6.34 -17.48 -20.39
C GLN A 16 5.60 -17.10 -19.10
N ALA A 17 6.21 -17.38 -17.94
CA ALA A 17 5.64 -17.09 -16.63
C ALA A 17 6.04 -15.71 -16.07
N LEU A 18 7.01 -15.02 -16.69
CA LEU A 18 7.42 -13.69 -16.25
C LEU A 18 6.31 -12.67 -16.48
N PRO A 19 6.04 -11.77 -15.51
CA PRO A 19 5.07 -10.70 -15.67
C PRO A 19 5.50 -9.65 -16.70
N ASP A 20 6.80 -9.38 -16.80
CA ASP A 20 7.42 -8.56 -17.83
C ASP A 20 8.38 -9.40 -18.69
N PRO A 21 8.14 -9.51 -20.02
CA PRO A 21 9.02 -10.21 -20.95
C PRO A 21 10.47 -9.70 -21.00
N GLN A 22 10.76 -8.52 -20.45
CA GLN A 22 12.10 -7.94 -20.40
C GLN A 22 12.77 -8.00 -19.01
N ALA A 23 12.07 -8.50 -17.99
CA ALA A 23 12.62 -8.57 -16.63
C ALA A 23 13.87 -9.46 -16.58
N ARG A 24 14.95 -8.93 -15.99
CA ARG A 24 16.19 -9.69 -15.82
C ARG A 24 16.02 -10.72 -14.71
N VAL A 25 16.12 -12.00 -15.05
CA VAL A 25 16.03 -13.07 -14.06
C VAL A 25 17.36 -13.19 -13.31
N THR A 26 17.32 -13.21 -11.99
CA THR A 26 18.50 -13.34 -11.13
C THR A 26 18.70 -14.76 -10.61
N ARG A 27 17.60 -15.49 -10.35
CA ARG A 27 17.67 -16.85 -9.81
C ARG A 27 16.50 -17.70 -10.29
N VAL A 28 16.78 -18.96 -10.65
CA VAL A 28 15.76 -19.97 -10.93
C VAL A 28 15.97 -21.15 -10.00
N ARG A 29 14.92 -21.53 -9.26
CA ARG A 29 14.92 -22.67 -8.35
C ARG A 29 14.16 -23.84 -8.97
N LEU A 30 14.81 -24.99 -9.06
CA LEU A 30 14.28 -26.19 -9.72
C LEU A 30 14.25 -27.36 -8.73
N CYS A 31 13.11 -28.02 -8.61
CA CYS A 31 12.97 -29.27 -7.86
C CYS A 31 13.20 -30.45 -8.81
N ILE A 32 14.15 -31.32 -8.47
CA ILE A 32 14.48 -32.52 -9.27
C ILE A 32 14.42 -33.76 -8.38
N GLY A 33 13.50 -34.66 -8.71
CA GLY A 33 13.42 -35.97 -8.05
C GLY A 33 14.55 -36.91 -8.49
N ARG A 34 15.07 -37.72 -7.57
CA ARG A 34 16.18 -38.67 -7.85
C ARG A 34 15.89 -39.75 -8.92
N LEU A 35 14.62 -40.01 -9.23
CA LEU A 35 14.18 -40.93 -10.30
C LEU A 35 13.89 -40.22 -11.62
N SER A 36 14.02 -38.89 -11.69
CA SER A 36 13.84 -38.14 -12.94
C SER A 36 14.88 -38.49 -14.01
N GLY A 37 16.01 -39.08 -13.61
CA GLY A 37 17.12 -39.41 -14.51
C GLY A 37 17.98 -38.21 -14.91
N VAL A 38 17.74 -37.04 -14.31
CA VAL A 38 18.48 -35.81 -14.60
C VAL A 38 19.77 -35.78 -13.78
N VAL A 39 20.87 -35.41 -14.43
CA VAL A 39 22.18 -35.23 -13.78
C VAL A 39 22.37 -33.75 -13.44
N PRO A 40 22.32 -33.32 -12.15
CA PRO A 40 22.34 -31.90 -11.78
C PRO A 40 23.55 -31.13 -12.32
N GLN A 41 24.75 -31.73 -12.25
CA GLN A 41 25.98 -31.10 -12.75
C GLN A 41 25.94 -30.85 -14.27
N ALA A 42 25.38 -31.78 -15.03
CA ALA A 42 25.22 -31.62 -16.48
C ALA A 42 24.12 -30.59 -16.81
N LEU A 43 23.08 -30.51 -15.96
CA LEU A 43 22.03 -29.52 -16.11
C LEU A 43 22.53 -28.09 -15.83
N HIS A 44 23.39 -27.88 -14.84
CA HIS A 44 24.02 -26.57 -14.62
C HIS A 44 24.76 -26.08 -15.86
N PHE A 45 25.61 -26.93 -16.44
CA PHE A 45 26.33 -26.58 -17.67
C PHE A 45 25.38 -26.34 -18.85
N ALA A 46 24.35 -27.17 -19.00
CA ALA A 46 23.36 -27.01 -20.05
C ALA A 46 22.52 -25.74 -19.90
N TYR A 47 22.25 -25.32 -18.66
CA TYR A 47 21.54 -24.09 -18.33
C TYR A 47 22.30 -22.86 -18.79
N ASP A 48 23.60 -22.75 -18.47
CA ASP A 48 24.43 -21.61 -18.90
C ASP A 48 24.45 -21.45 -20.43
N VAL A 49 24.45 -22.56 -21.16
CA VAL A 49 24.38 -22.55 -22.63
C VAL A 49 22.99 -22.17 -23.12
N ALA A 50 21.92 -22.67 -22.50
CA ALA A 50 20.55 -22.42 -22.89
C ALA A 50 20.06 -21.00 -22.55
N THR A 51 20.62 -20.37 -21.52
CA THR A 51 20.26 -19.00 -21.11
C THR A 51 20.96 -17.93 -21.95
N ALA A 52 22.04 -18.28 -22.67
CA ALA A 52 22.79 -17.35 -23.50
C ALA A 52 21.89 -16.64 -24.52
N GLY A 53 21.83 -15.30 -24.43
CA GLY A 53 21.00 -14.48 -25.31
C GLY A 53 19.52 -14.40 -24.93
N THR A 54 19.16 -14.83 -23.71
CA THR A 54 17.80 -14.68 -23.15
C THR A 54 17.81 -13.78 -21.89
N VAL A 55 16.64 -13.44 -21.35
CA VAL A 55 16.50 -12.65 -20.10
C VAL A 55 17.00 -13.40 -18.85
N LEU A 56 17.32 -14.69 -19.00
CA LEU A 56 17.94 -15.52 -17.96
C LEU A 56 19.47 -15.54 -18.07
N ALA A 57 20.08 -14.79 -19.00
CA ALA A 57 21.52 -14.75 -19.13
C ALA A 57 22.17 -14.21 -17.83
N GLY A 58 23.03 -15.03 -17.21
CA GLY A 58 23.72 -14.68 -15.96
C GLY A 58 22.92 -14.94 -14.68
N SER A 59 21.73 -15.56 -14.77
CA SER A 59 20.98 -16.01 -13.60
C SER A 59 21.66 -17.21 -12.92
N THR A 60 21.41 -17.38 -11.62
CA THR A 60 21.87 -18.56 -10.87
C THR A 60 20.81 -19.66 -10.89
N LEU A 61 21.16 -20.86 -11.36
CA LEU A 61 20.32 -22.05 -11.20
C LEU A 61 20.57 -22.69 -9.82
N GLN A 62 19.52 -22.86 -9.03
CA GLN A 62 19.53 -23.59 -7.78
C GLN A 62 18.71 -24.87 -7.93
N ILE A 63 19.31 -26.02 -7.63
CA ILE A 63 18.64 -27.32 -7.74
C ILE A 63 18.40 -27.89 -6.34
N ASP A 64 17.14 -28.18 -6.03
CA ASP A 64 16.77 -28.96 -4.85
C ASP A 64 16.49 -30.41 -5.27
N GLU A 65 17.34 -31.33 -4.81
CA GLU A 65 17.16 -32.75 -5.07
C GLU A 65 16.14 -33.36 -4.10
N LEU A 66 15.04 -33.87 -4.64
CA LEU A 66 13.99 -34.53 -3.86
C LEU A 66 14.28 -36.02 -3.71
N PRO A 67 14.14 -36.58 -2.49
CA PRO A 67 14.34 -38.00 -2.26
C PRO A 67 13.26 -38.82 -2.97
N VAL A 68 13.53 -40.11 -3.13
CA VAL A 68 12.48 -41.04 -3.55
C VAL A 68 11.56 -41.27 -2.36
N VAL A 69 10.26 -41.14 -2.56
CA VAL A 69 9.26 -41.38 -1.51
C VAL A 69 8.43 -42.59 -1.92
N ILE A 70 8.33 -43.55 -1.01
CA ILE A 70 7.45 -44.71 -1.14
C ILE A 70 6.31 -44.62 -0.14
N ASN A 71 5.18 -45.22 -0.46
CA ASN A 71 4.05 -45.37 0.45
C ASN A 71 3.97 -46.82 0.95
N CYS A 72 4.53 -47.06 2.13
CA CYS A 72 4.52 -48.38 2.75
C CYS A 72 3.13 -48.69 3.31
N PRO A 73 2.52 -49.86 2.98
CA PRO A 73 1.21 -50.25 3.52
C PRO A 73 1.15 -50.29 5.05
N THR A 74 2.31 -50.50 5.70
CA THR A 74 2.44 -50.63 7.16
C THR A 74 2.94 -49.34 7.84
N CYS A 75 3.84 -48.59 7.19
CA CYS A 75 4.54 -47.46 7.80
C CYS A 75 4.15 -46.08 7.21
N GLY A 76 3.28 -46.05 6.19
CA GLY A 76 2.94 -44.83 5.46
C GLY A 76 4.10 -44.33 4.59
N GLU A 77 4.12 -43.03 4.32
CA GLU A 77 5.14 -42.41 3.47
C GLU A 77 6.53 -42.44 4.08
N GLN A 78 7.51 -42.94 3.32
CA GLN A 78 8.90 -43.08 3.75
C GLN A 78 9.85 -42.63 2.63
N GLY A 79 10.85 -41.83 2.99
CA GLY A 79 11.93 -41.43 2.09
C GLY A 79 13.01 -42.51 1.99
N LEU A 80 13.46 -42.82 0.78
CA LEU A 80 14.52 -43.79 0.53
C LEU A 80 15.89 -43.12 0.47
N PRO A 81 16.95 -43.77 1.01
CA PRO A 81 18.31 -43.24 1.00
C PRO A 81 18.93 -43.20 -0.41
N GLY A 82 18.39 -43.98 -1.35
CA GLY A 82 18.87 -44.04 -2.73
C GLY A 82 17.93 -44.79 -3.67
N ILE A 83 18.33 -44.90 -4.93
CA ILE A 83 17.50 -45.45 -6.02
C ILE A 83 17.72 -46.95 -6.28
N ARG A 84 18.51 -47.63 -5.43
CA ARG A 84 18.92 -49.04 -5.63
C ARG A 84 18.13 -50.02 -4.79
N ASP A 85 17.52 -49.55 -3.72
CA ASP A 85 16.85 -50.39 -2.73
C ASP A 85 15.51 -49.76 -2.37
N PHE A 86 14.43 -50.38 -2.85
CA PHE A 86 13.05 -49.95 -2.64
C PHE A 86 12.44 -50.74 -1.49
N THR A 87 13.12 -50.72 -0.35
CA THR A 87 12.67 -51.32 0.90
C THR A 87 12.33 -50.22 1.89
N CYS A 88 11.27 -50.43 2.67
CA CYS A 88 10.88 -49.49 3.71
C CYS A 88 11.97 -49.40 4.79
N PRO A 89 12.52 -48.22 5.09
CA PRO A 89 13.62 -48.07 6.06
C PRO A 89 13.17 -48.38 7.49
N GLN A 90 11.86 -48.42 7.77
CA GLN A 90 11.29 -48.70 9.08
C GLN A 90 11.03 -50.19 9.31
N CYS A 91 10.32 -50.87 8.40
CA CYS A 91 9.95 -52.29 8.58
C CYS A 91 10.81 -53.26 7.77
N GLY A 92 11.62 -52.78 6.83
CA GLY A 92 12.47 -53.61 5.96
C GLY A 92 11.72 -54.33 4.84
N GLU A 93 10.40 -54.13 4.70
CA GLU A 93 9.63 -54.77 3.63
C GLU A 93 9.87 -54.11 2.27
N PRO A 94 10.03 -54.88 1.19
CA PRO A 94 10.04 -54.35 -0.18
C PRO A 94 8.73 -53.63 -0.50
N CYS A 95 8.83 -52.40 -1.01
CA CYS A 95 7.70 -51.55 -1.34
C CYS A 95 7.88 -50.94 -2.73
N GLY A 96 7.00 -51.31 -3.67
CA GLY A 96 7.01 -50.80 -5.05
C GLY A 96 6.12 -49.58 -5.29
N ASP A 97 5.40 -49.10 -4.27
CA ASP A 97 4.48 -47.97 -4.40
C ASP A 97 5.25 -46.65 -4.23
N ILE A 98 5.74 -46.10 -5.35
CA ILE A 98 6.54 -44.87 -5.39
C ILE A 98 5.60 -43.68 -5.59
N VAL A 99 5.53 -42.82 -4.59
CA VAL A 99 4.67 -41.62 -4.58
C VAL A 99 5.45 -40.32 -4.81
N GLY A 100 6.79 -40.34 -4.75
CA GLY A 100 7.64 -39.17 -5.00
C GLY A 100 9.04 -39.51 -5.49
N GLY A 101 9.73 -38.50 -6.01
CA GLY A 101 11.09 -38.60 -6.53
C GLY A 101 11.16 -38.58 -8.07
N LYS A 102 10.08 -38.25 -8.78
CA LYS A 102 10.05 -38.12 -10.26
C LYS A 102 9.87 -36.68 -10.74
N GLU A 103 9.93 -35.72 -9.82
CA GLU A 103 9.61 -34.32 -10.06
C GLU A 103 10.65 -33.67 -10.98
N LEU A 104 10.18 -32.75 -11.83
CA LEU A 104 11.00 -31.84 -12.62
C LEU A 104 10.17 -30.58 -12.85
N GLU A 105 10.27 -29.64 -11.92
CA GLU A 105 9.42 -28.45 -11.91
C GLU A 105 10.16 -27.22 -11.40
N VAL A 106 9.78 -26.05 -11.93
CA VAL A 106 10.28 -24.76 -11.48
C VAL A 106 9.54 -24.38 -10.20
N ALA A 107 10.26 -24.35 -9.09
CA ALA A 107 9.69 -24.07 -7.77
C ALA A 107 9.52 -22.57 -7.51
N ASP A 108 10.48 -21.76 -7.97
CA ASP A 108 10.52 -20.31 -7.74
C ASP A 108 11.42 -19.62 -8.77
N VAL A 109 11.10 -18.36 -9.09
CA VAL A 109 11.89 -17.50 -10.00
C VAL A 109 12.03 -16.13 -9.36
N THR A 110 13.27 -15.68 -9.18
CA THR A 110 13.59 -14.31 -8.74
C THR A 110 14.08 -13.51 -9.93
N PHE A 111 13.56 -12.30 -10.10
CA PHE A 111 13.92 -11.36 -11.16
C PHE A 111 14.07 -9.96 -10.57
N ASP A 112 14.89 -9.12 -11.21
CA ASP A 112 15.03 -7.72 -10.81
C ASP A 112 13.77 -6.97 -11.23
N GLU A 113 13.02 -6.48 -10.24
CA GLU A 113 11.99 -5.46 -10.45
C GLU A 113 12.71 -4.12 -10.67
N SER A 114 13.22 -3.90 -11.88
CA SER A 114 13.64 -2.57 -12.31
C SER A 114 13.13 -2.36 -13.72
N SER A 115 11.82 -2.17 -13.83
CA SER A 115 11.24 -1.69 -15.07
C SER A 115 11.60 -0.21 -15.25
N GLU A 116 11.81 0.26 -16.50
CA GLU A 116 11.90 1.70 -16.80
C GLU A 116 10.68 2.47 -16.24
N ILE A 117 9.57 1.78 -16.04
CA ILE A 117 8.34 2.29 -15.45
C ILE A 117 8.52 2.58 -13.94
N ASP A 118 9.28 1.76 -13.20
CA ASP A 118 9.53 1.98 -11.78
C ASP A 118 10.49 3.15 -11.56
N ALA A 119 11.56 3.25 -12.36
CA ALA A 119 12.45 4.41 -12.33
C ALA A 119 11.74 5.71 -12.74
N LEU A 120 10.80 5.64 -13.70
CA LEU A 120 9.95 6.78 -14.06
C LEU A 120 9.00 7.15 -12.91
N ARG A 121 8.38 6.15 -12.26
CA ARG A 121 7.52 6.36 -11.09
C ARG A 121 8.28 6.99 -9.94
N GLU A 122 9.47 6.49 -9.60
CA GLU A 122 10.35 7.08 -8.59
C GLU A 122 10.70 8.53 -8.94
N GLY A 123 11.00 8.82 -10.20
CA GLY A 123 11.26 10.18 -10.66
C GLY A 123 10.04 11.10 -10.53
N VAL A 124 8.84 10.60 -10.81
CA VAL A 124 7.57 11.35 -10.62
C VAL A 124 7.31 11.62 -9.14
N LEU A 125 7.47 10.61 -8.28
CA LEU A 125 7.29 10.76 -6.83
C LEU A 125 8.32 11.72 -6.23
N ALA A 126 9.60 11.61 -6.62
CA ALA A 126 10.64 12.53 -6.17
C ALA A 126 10.37 13.98 -6.58
N LYS A 127 9.81 14.22 -7.79
CA LYS A 127 9.36 15.55 -8.20
C LYS A 127 8.21 16.03 -7.31
N ASN A 128 7.25 15.17 -7.01
CA ASN A 128 6.12 15.50 -6.13
C ASN A 128 6.61 15.87 -4.73
N ASP A 129 7.52 15.11 -4.15
CA ASP A 129 8.04 15.35 -2.79
C ASP A 129 8.76 16.70 -2.68
N LEU A 130 9.54 17.08 -3.70
CA LEU A 130 10.16 18.41 -3.75
C LEU A 130 9.15 19.55 -3.76
N LEU A 131 7.99 19.36 -4.42
CA LEU A 131 6.91 20.35 -4.43
C LEU A 131 6.14 20.34 -3.10
N ALA A 132 5.91 19.16 -2.53
CA ALA A 132 5.27 18.98 -1.23
C ALA A 132 6.07 19.69 -0.12
N ASP A 133 7.39 19.55 -0.13
CA ASP A 133 8.29 20.26 0.80
C ASP A 133 8.20 21.78 0.66
N GLY A 134 8.11 22.27 -0.57
CA GLY A 134 7.92 23.70 -0.84
C GLY A 134 6.57 24.22 -0.35
N LEU A 135 5.50 23.47 -0.59
CA LEU A 135 4.14 23.78 -0.11
C LEU A 135 4.10 23.80 1.42
N ARG A 136 4.62 22.76 2.07
CA ARG A 136 4.68 22.67 3.53
C ARG A 136 5.39 23.88 4.12
N GLY A 137 6.58 24.22 3.61
CA GLY A 137 7.30 25.41 4.05
C GLY A 137 6.51 26.71 3.85
N TRP A 138 5.73 26.81 2.77
CA TRP A 138 4.86 27.96 2.54
C TRP A 138 3.68 28.02 3.51
N PHE A 139 3.04 26.89 3.81
CA PHE A 139 1.96 26.80 4.80
C PHE A 139 2.45 27.16 6.20
N THR A 140 3.59 26.59 6.63
CA THR A 140 4.21 26.87 7.93
C THR A 140 4.52 28.37 8.10
N VAL A 141 5.04 29.04 7.07
CA VAL A 141 5.36 30.48 7.16
C VAL A 141 4.10 31.36 7.26
N ASN A 142 2.96 30.88 6.77
CA ASN A 142 1.68 31.59 6.86
C ASN A 142 0.82 31.14 8.03
N ASP A 143 1.31 30.24 8.89
CA ASP A 143 0.61 29.73 10.08
C ASP A 143 -0.74 29.07 9.75
N VAL A 144 -0.82 28.39 8.60
CA VAL A 144 -2.03 27.67 8.17
C VAL A 144 -1.87 26.19 8.45
N HIS A 145 -2.81 25.59 9.17
CA HIS A 145 -2.86 24.14 9.31
C HIS A 145 -3.46 23.50 8.05
N VAL A 146 -2.76 22.52 7.47
CA VAL A 146 -3.21 21.83 6.25
C VAL A 146 -3.51 20.36 6.53
N SER A 147 -4.71 19.92 6.15
CA SER A 147 -5.14 18.53 6.32
C SER A 147 -5.53 17.87 5.01
N ASN A 148 -4.95 16.71 4.70
CA ASN A 148 -5.26 15.90 3.51
C ASN A 148 -6.19 14.74 3.87
N TRP A 149 -7.38 14.70 3.28
CA TRP A 149 -8.42 13.73 3.59
C TRP A 149 -8.51 12.65 2.52
N VAL A 150 -8.18 11.41 2.90
CA VAL A 150 -8.15 10.24 2.01
C VAL A 150 -9.18 9.19 2.42
N SER A 151 -9.88 8.60 1.45
CA SER A 151 -10.91 7.58 1.72
C SER A 151 -11.44 6.91 0.46
N SER A 152 -12.29 5.88 0.59
CA SER A 152 -13.08 5.39 -0.54
C SER A 152 -14.16 6.36 -1.03
N PRO A 153 -14.64 6.20 -2.28
CA PRO A 153 -15.84 6.85 -2.76
C PRO A 153 -17.03 6.61 -1.81
N GLY A 154 -17.78 7.65 -1.52
CA GLY A 154 -18.98 7.55 -0.69
C GLY A 154 -18.74 7.33 0.80
N SER A 155 -17.51 7.43 1.31
CA SER A 155 -17.25 7.35 2.77
C SER A 155 -17.83 8.53 3.56
N GLY A 156 -18.21 9.62 2.87
CA GLY A 156 -18.80 10.81 3.47
C GLY A 156 -17.84 11.98 3.68
N LYS A 157 -16.67 12.00 3.02
CA LYS A 157 -15.69 13.12 3.06
C LYS A 157 -16.35 14.49 2.91
N THR A 158 -16.96 14.77 1.78
CA THR A 158 -17.60 16.06 1.49
C THR A 158 -18.68 16.44 2.52
N ALA A 159 -19.44 15.47 3.04
CA ALA A 159 -20.47 15.76 4.04
C ALA A 159 -19.86 16.12 5.41
N LEU A 160 -18.81 15.42 5.81
CA LEU A 160 -18.08 15.73 7.03
C LEU A 160 -17.31 17.05 6.89
N LEU A 161 -16.71 17.30 5.73
CA LEU A 161 -16.01 18.54 5.43
C LEU A 161 -16.96 19.74 5.44
N GLU A 162 -18.16 19.62 4.86
CA GLU A 162 -19.20 20.67 4.93
C GLU A 162 -19.51 21.06 6.38
N ALA A 163 -19.71 20.06 7.25
CA ALA A 163 -19.99 20.28 8.66
C ALA A 163 -18.79 20.89 9.42
N LEU A 164 -17.58 20.44 9.11
CA LEU A 164 -16.34 20.93 9.72
C LEU A 164 -16.04 22.39 9.32
N LEU A 165 -16.17 22.73 8.04
CA LEU A 165 -15.99 24.11 7.55
C LEU A 165 -17.05 25.05 8.14
N ALA A 166 -18.30 24.63 8.23
CA ALA A 166 -19.35 25.42 8.87
C ALA A 166 -19.02 25.70 10.34
N ALA A 167 -18.56 24.69 11.08
CA ALA A 167 -18.13 24.85 12.47
C ALA A 167 -16.91 25.79 12.60
N ALA A 168 -15.96 25.73 11.67
CA ALA A 168 -14.80 26.62 11.66
C ALA A 168 -15.22 28.08 11.40
N VAL A 169 -16.08 28.32 10.41
CA VAL A 169 -16.62 29.66 10.10
C VAL A 169 -17.46 30.21 11.26
N GLU A 170 -18.26 29.38 11.94
CA GLU A 170 -19.02 29.77 13.13
C GLU A 170 -18.11 30.20 14.29
N ARG A 171 -16.90 29.65 14.38
CA ARG A 171 -15.85 30.08 15.33
C ARG A 171 -15.10 31.34 14.91
N GLY A 172 -15.37 31.85 13.71
CA GLY A 172 -14.68 33.00 13.14
C GLY A 172 -13.30 32.69 12.56
N LEU A 173 -13.01 31.43 12.26
CA LEU A 173 -11.75 31.00 11.64
C LEU A 173 -11.79 31.22 10.12
N GLY A 174 -10.65 31.59 9.54
CA GLY A 174 -10.42 31.57 8.11
C GLY A 174 -10.30 30.13 7.62
N ALA A 175 -11.39 29.56 7.08
CA ALA A 175 -11.39 28.20 6.59
C ALA A 175 -11.42 28.14 5.05
N ALA A 176 -10.62 27.24 4.48
CA ALA A 176 -10.57 26.97 3.06
C ALA A 176 -10.58 25.48 2.74
N ALA A 177 -11.03 25.13 1.54
CA ALA A 177 -10.96 23.76 1.04
C ALA A 177 -10.60 23.68 -0.45
N LEU A 178 -9.77 22.68 -0.77
CA LEU A 178 -9.54 22.20 -2.13
C LEU A 178 -10.20 20.84 -2.27
N VAL A 179 -11.03 20.65 -3.30
CA VAL A 179 -11.74 19.38 -3.53
C VAL A 179 -11.29 18.74 -4.82
N GLY A 180 -10.76 17.52 -4.75
CA GLY A 180 -10.42 16.71 -5.91
C GLY A 180 -11.58 15.79 -6.34
N ASP A 181 -12.08 15.96 -7.57
CA ASP A 181 -13.04 15.05 -8.17
C ASP A 181 -12.74 14.85 -9.66
N CYS A 182 -13.20 13.71 -10.20
CA CYS A 182 -12.91 13.29 -11.57
C CYS A 182 -13.69 14.06 -12.63
N ALA A 183 -14.89 14.58 -12.33
CA ALA A 183 -15.77 15.09 -13.41
C ALA A 183 -16.76 16.21 -13.06
N THR A 184 -17.03 16.52 -11.78
CA THR A 184 -18.11 17.48 -11.45
C THR A 184 -17.71 18.53 -10.42
N ASP A 185 -18.34 19.71 -10.48
CA ASP A 185 -18.19 20.80 -9.51
C ASP A 185 -19.24 20.74 -8.38
N ASN A 186 -19.91 19.58 -8.25
CA ASN A 186 -21.01 19.39 -7.31
C ASN A 186 -20.55 19.56 -5.86
N ASP A 187 -19.36 19.04 -5.55
CA ASP A 187 -18.82 19.08 -4.19
C ASP A 187 -18.37 20.49 -3.83
N ALA A 188 -17.67 21.21 -4.71
CA ALA A 188 -17.33 22.62 -4.48
C ALA A 188 -18.57 23.51 -4.28
N LYS A 189 -19.62 23.35 -5.10
CA LYS A 189 -20.89 24.08 -4.95
C LYS A 189 -21.59 23.77 -3.63
N ARG A 190 -21.48 22.53 -3.18
CA ARG A 190 -22.06 22.09 -1.91
C ARG A 190 -21.30 22.71 -0.74
N LEU A 191 -19.97 22.60 -0.73
CA LEU A 191 -19.12 23.13 0.34
C LEU A 191 -19.16 24.67 0.43
N ALA A 192 -19.34 25.38 -0.69
CA ALA A 192 -19.47 26.84 -0.68
C ALA A 192 -20.63 27.35 0.20
N ARG A 193 -21.61 26.49 0.52
CA ARG A 193 -22.72 26.82 1.46
C ARG A 193 -22.26 26.96 2.91
N SER A 194 -21.09 26.42 3.27
CA SER A 194 -20.49 26.55 4.60
C SER A 194 -20.00 27.97 4.90
N GLY A 195 -19.81 28.81 3.87
CA GLY A 195 -19.21 30.14 4.00
C GLY A 195 -17.68 30.16 3.87
N ALA A 196 -17.03 28.99 3.80
CA ALA A 196 -15.60 28.86 3.58
C ALA A 196 -15.21 29.12 2.10
N ALA A 197 -13.93 29.43 1.87
CA ALA A 197 -13.38 29.54 0.52
C ALA A 197 -13.18 28.14 -0.07
N VAL A 198 -13.75 27.86 -1.24
CA VAL A 198 -13.66 26.52 -1.85
C VAL A 198 -13.23 26.60 -3.30
N ARG A 199 -12.27 25.76 -3.70
CA ARG A 199 -11.89 25.55 -5.09
C ARG A 199 -11.96 24.07 -5.45
N GLN A 200 -12.44 23.79 -6.65
CA GLN A 200 -12.45 22.46 -7.23
C GLN A 200 -11.14 22.23 -8.00
N ILE A 201 -10.56 21.05 -7.81
CA ILE A 201 -9.52 20.48 -8.67
C ILE A 201 -10.19 19.40 -9.51
N ILE A 202 -10.18 19.58 -10.84
CA ILE A 202 -10.64 18.55 -11.78
C ILE A 202 -9.42 17.70 -12.13
N THR A 203 -9.47 16.41 -11.83
CA THR A 203 -8.29 15.53 -11.94
C THR A 203 -8.09 14.94 -13.33
N ASP A 204 -8.96 15.25 -14.31
CA ASP A 204 -8.91 14.76 -15.69
C ASP A 204 -8.72 13.23 -15.81
N GLY A 205 -9.33 12.48 -14.88
CA GLY A 205 -9.27 11.02 -14.82
C GLY A 205 -8.18 10.44 -13.92
N MET A 206 -7.34 11.28 -13.31
CA MET A 206 -6.38 10.86 -12.29
C MET A 206 -7.09 10.40 -11.00
N CYS A 207 -6.52 9.38 -10.37
CA CYS A 207 -7.09 8.67 -9.23
C CYS A 207 -6.62 9.20 -7.85
N HIS A 208 -5.86 10.30 -7.86
CA HIS A 208 -5.24 10.99 -6.71
C HIS A 208 -4.97 12.46 -7.07
N LEU A 209 -4.64 13.26 -6.06
CA LEU A 209 -4.09 14.61 -6.21
C LEU A 209 -2.56 14.60 -6.13
N GLU A 210 -1.92 15.54 -6.81
CA GLU A 210 -0.47 15.78 -6.80
C GLU A 210 -0.19 17.21 -6.31
N SER A 211 1.02 17.44 -5.79
CA SER A 211 1.42 18.74 -5.24
C SER A 211 1.39 19.88 -6.26
N ASP A 212 1.63 19.61 -7.55
CA ASP A 212 1.51 20.64 -8.60
C ASP A 212 0.05 21.06 -8.85
N MET A 213 -0.89 20.11 -8.79
CA MET A 213 -2.32 20.40 -8.85
C MET A 213 -2.73 21.28 -7.67
N VAL A 214 -2.30 20.95 -6.45
CA VAL A 214 -2.58 21.74 -5.25
C VAL A 214 -1.99 23.15 -5.39
N SER A 215 -0.71 23.26 -5.74
CA SER A 215 -0.03 24.55 -5.90
C SER A 215 -0.72 25.47 -6.91
N ALA A 216 -1.07 24.94 -8.09
CA ALA A 216 -1.77 25.71 -9.13
C ALA A 216 -3.13 26.22 -8.66
N HIS A 217 -3.85 25.44 -7.84
CA HIS A 217 -5.16 25.83 -7.32
C HIS A 217 -5.10 26.72 -6.08
N LEU A 218 -3.91 26.98 -5.53
CA LEU A 218 -3.69 27.97 -4.47
C LEU A 218 -3.29 29.34 -5.03
N GLU A 219 -2.99 29.45 -6.32
CA GLU A 219 -2.61 30.73 -6.93
C GLU A 219 -3.67 31.81 -6.70
N GLY A 220 -3.23 32.98 -6.21
CA GLY A 220 -4.08 34.13 -5.93
C GLY A 220 -4.91 34.02 -4.64
N TRP A 221 -4.75 32.96 -3.84
CA TRP A 221 -5.13 33.00 -2.43
C TRP A 221 -3.98 33.55 -1.59
N ASP A 222 -4.29 34.43 -0.65
CA ASP A 222 -3.36 34.84 0.41
C ASP A 222 -3.52 33.84 1.56
N MET A 223 -2.48 33.07 1.86
CA MET A 223 -2.57 32.03 2.88
C MET A 223 -2.74 32.61 4.27
N SER A 224 -2.31 33.85 4.50
CA SER A 224 -2.48 34.53 5.79
C SER A 224 -3.94 34.85 6.15
N ASP A 225 -4.87 34.69 5.19
CA ASP A 225 -6.31 34.83 5.42
C ASP A 225 -6.95 33.56 6.03
N TYR A 226 -6.19 32.45 6.15
CA TYR A 226 -6.71 31.14 6.56
C TYR A 226 -5.98 30.58 7.77
N ASP A 227 -6.72 30.02 8.72
CA ASP A 227 -6.19 29.22 9.83
C ASP A 227 -6.18 27.72 9.48
N LEU A 228 -7.10 27.30 8.59
CA LEU A 228 -7.30 25.90 8.22
C LEU A 228 -7.54 25.75 6.72
N LEU A 229 -6.74 24.91 6.09
CA LEU A 229 -6.94 24.43 4.72
C LEU A 229 -7.18 22.92 4.73
N VAL A 230 -8.32 22.47 4.20
CA VAL A 230 -8.58 21.04 4.02
C VAL A 230 -8.54 20.65 2.54
N ILE A 231 -7.69 19.68 2.22
CA ILE A 231 -7.59 19.08 0.90
C ILE A 231 -8.40 17.79 0.90
N GLU A 232 -9.58 17.80 0.30
CA GLU A 232 -10.36 16.59 0.04
C GLU A 232 -9.78 15.87 -1.19
N ASN A 233 -9.09 14.76 -0.96
CA ASN A 233 -8.50 13.96 -2.04
C ASN A 233 -9.58 13.17 -2.79
N VAL A 234 -9.21 12.62 -3.95
CA VAL A 234 -10.09 11.75 -4.74
C VAL A 234 -10.50 10.55 -3.88
N GLY A 235 -11.75 10.09 -4.02
CA GLY A 235 -12.22 8.85 -3.40
C GLY A 235 -11.45 7.63 -3.91
N ASN A 236 -10.34 7.28 -3.28
CA ASN A 236 -9.52 6.13 -3.59
C ASN A 236 -8.69 5.71 -2.36
N LEU A 237 -8.53 4.40 -2.18
CA LEU A 237 -7.81 3.82 -1.05
C LEU A 237 -6.38 3.36 -1.38
N VAL A 238 -5.95 3.53 -2.64
CA VAL A 238 -4.67 3.01 -3.12
C VAL A 238 -3.79 4.14 -3.65
N CYS A 239 -4.19 4.80 -4.74
CA CYS A 239 -3.34 5.81 -5.40
C CYS A 239 -2.89 6.95 -4.48
N PRO A 240 -3.75 7.57 -3.63
CA PRO A 240 -3.36 8.73 -2.84
C PRO A 240 -2.27 8.48 -1.80
N THR A 241 -2.05 7.21 -1.42
CA THR A 241 -1.13 6.85 -0.33
C THR A 241 0.33 7.21 -0.62
N GLY A 242 0.72 7.21 -1.90
CA GLY A 242 2.09 7.49 -2.33
C GLY A 242 2.40 8.96 -2.60
N TYR A 243 1.43 9.87 -2.49
CA TYR A 243 1.62 11.28 -2.85
C TYR A 243 1.47 12.15 -1.60
N ASP A 244 2.55 12.84 -1.26
CA ASP A 244 2.57 13.91 -0.26
C ASP A 244 2.10 15.22 -0.91
N LEU A 245 1.23 15.97 -0.23
CA LEU A 245 0.70 17.24 -0.69
C LEU A 245 1.22 18.44 0.14
N GLY A 246 2.18 18.19 1.02
CA GLY A 246 2.68 19.18 1.97
C GLY A 246 1.76 19.38 3.17
N GLU A 247 0.85 18.43 3.44
CA GLU A 247 -0.04 18.49 4.58
C GLU A 247 0.68 18.34 5.93
N ASP A 248 0.08 18.90 6.99
CA ASP A 248 0.50 18.67 8.38
C ASP A 248 -0.16 17.40 8.95
N THR A 249 -1.41 17.15 8.56
CA THR A 249 -2.20 16.01 9.06
C THR A 249 -2.85 15.24 7.92
N ARG A 250 -2.55 13.94 7.81
CA ARG A 250 -3.27 13.02 6.93
C ARG A 250 -4.43 12.35 7.67
N VAL A 251 -5.65 12.59 7.20
CA VAL A 251 -6.88 12.04 7.78
C VAL A 251 -7.43 10.94 6.88
N ALA A 252 -7.45 9.70 7.38
CA ALA A 252 -8.09 8.58 6.70
C ALA A 252 -9.52 8.38 7.19
N LEU A 253 -10.50 8.33 6.28
CA LEU A 253 -11.91 8.09 6.65
C LEU A 253 -12.31 6.63 6.36
N LEU A 254 -12.98 6.01 7.33
CA LEU A 254 -13.59 4.69 7.25
C LEU A 254 -15.08 4.78 7.58
N SER A 255 -15.97 4.61 6.60
CA SER A 255 -17.41 4.56 6.89
C SER A 255 -17.79 3.21 7.48
N VAL A 256 -18.69 3.22 8.47
CA VAL A 256 -19.28 1.98 9.06
C VAL A 256 -20.00 1.11 8.02
N THR A 257 -20.25 1.63 6.82
CA THR A 257 -20.86 0.90 5.71
C THR A 257 -19.87 0.08 4.87
N GLU A 258 -18.58 0.10 5.20
CA GLU A 258 -17.52 -0.43 4.32
C GLU A 258 -16.92 -1.78 4.75
N GLY A 259 -17.32 -2.29 5.92
CA GLY A 259 -16.74 -3.47 6.59
C GLY A 259 -15.55 -3.18 7.52
N GLU A 260 -15.47 -3.89 8.64
CA GLU A 260 -14.50 -3.71 9.73
C GLU A 260 -13.08 -4.14 9.32
N ASP A 261 -12.97 -5.02 8.34
CA ASP A 261 -11.70 -5.60 7.86
C ASP A 261 -10.96 -4.70 6.87
N LYS A 262 -11.53 -3.53 6.55
CA LYS A 262 -11.00 -2.64 5.53
C LYS A 262 -9.60 -2.09 5.84
N PRO A 263 -9.25 -1.74 7.09
CA PRO A 263 -7.88 -1.37 7.42
C PRO A 263 -6.87 -2.47 7.09
N LEU A 264 -7.22 -3.73 7.33
CA LEU A 264 -6.35 -4.87 7.05
C LEU A 264 -6.17 -5.11 5.54
N LYS A 265 -7.19 -4.78 4.73
CA LYS A 265 -7.16 -4.91 3.27
C LYS A 265 -6.39 -3.79 2.57
N TYR A 266 -6.36 -2.59 3.16
CA TYR A 266 -5.70 -1.41 2.59
C TYR A 266 -4.67 -0.81 3.55
N PRO A 267 -3.67 -1.61 3.99
CA PRO A 267 -2.83 -1.23 5.11
C PRO A 267 -2.01 0.03 4.85
N GLN A 268 -1.59 0.28 3.60
CA GLN A 268 -0.79 1.46 3.26
C GLN A 268 -1.50 2.78 3.57
N LEU A 269 -2.81 2.85 3.30
CA LEU A 269 -3.58 4.07 3.55
C LEU A 269 -3.67 4.40 5.03
N PHE A 270 -4.08 3.41 5.82
CA PHE A 270 -4.29 3.62 7.25
C PHE A 270 -2.97 3.80 7.99
N ASN A 271 -1.91 3.09 7.59
CA ASN A 271 -0.58 3.25 8.18
C ASN A 271 -0.01 4.67 7.97
N SER A 272 -0.32 5.30 6.82
CA SER A 272 0.12 6.66 6.53
C SER A 272 -0.67 7.76 7.23
N ALA A 273 -1.77 7.42 7.93
CA ALA A 273 -2.68 8.42 8.49
C ALA A 273 -2.30 8.77 9.94
N ASP A 274 -2.28 10.07 10.25
CA ASP A 274 -2.13 10.58 11.62
C ASP A 274 -3.45 10.49 12.39
N VAL A 275 -4.57 10.61 11.66
CA VAL A 275 -5.92 10.53 12.22
C VAL A 275 -6.77 9.58 11.38
N VAL A 276 -7.45 8.66 12.05
CA VAL A 276 -8.45 7.79 11.43
C VAL A 276 -9.84 8.17 11.92
N VAL A 277 -10.70 8.58 11.00
CA VAL A 277 -12.07 8.99 11.30
C VAL A 277 -13.06 7.91 10.85
N VAL A 278 -13.73 7.28 11.82
CA VAL A 278 -14.85 6.38 11.55
C VAL A 278 -16.10 7.22 11.32
N THR A 279 -16.64 7.19 10.10
CA THR A 279 -17.78 8.05 9.70
C THR A 279 -19.12 7.31 9.69
N LYS A 280 -20.20 8.09 9.72
CA LYS A 280 -21.60 7.64 9.64
C LYS A 280 -22.00 6.74 10.81
N THR A 281 -21.46 7.00 12.00
CA THR A 281 -21.75 6.19 13.19
C THR A 281 -23.23 6.20 13.58
N ASP A 282 -23.99 7.18 13.11
CA ASP A 282 -25.44 7.28 13.23
C ASP A 282 -26.24 6.17 12.52
N ILE A 283 -25.60 5.36 11.67
CA ILE A 283 -26.21 4.19 11.04
C ILE A 283 -25.46 2.89 11.33
N ALA A 284 -24.51 2.88 12.28
CA ALA A 284 -23.71 1.72 12.63
C ALA A 284 -24.56 0.49 12.98
N ASP A 285 -25.58 0.67 13.82
CA ASP A 285 -26.51 -0.40 14.21
C ASP A 285 -27.28 -0.97 13.01
N ALA A 286 -27.68 -0.11 12.07
CA ALA A 286 -28.47 -0.50 10.91
C ALA A 286 -27.69 -1.34 9.90
N VAL A 287 -26.36 -1.19 9.88
CA VAL A 287 -25.46 -1.98 9.03
C VAL A 287 -24.71 -3.06 9.81
N GLU A 288 -25.13 -3.30 11.06
CA GLU A 288 -24.56 -4.32 11.96
C GLU A 288 -23.04 -4.17 12.16
N TRP A 289 -22.55 -2.92 12.15
CA TRP A 289 -21.13 -2.64 12.31
C TRP A 289 -20.62 -3.01 13.70
N ASN A 290 -19.61 -3.87 13.75
CA ASN A 290 -18.93 -4.24 14.97
C ASN A 290 -17.82 -3.22 15.30
N ARG A 291 -18.18 -2.28 16.20
CA ARG A 291 -17.27 -1.21 16.64
C ARG A 291 -15.93 -1.75 17.17
N ASP A 292 -15.94 -2.73 18.06
CA ASP A 292 -14.71 -3.22 18.69
C ASP A 292 -13.78 -3.90 17.68
N GLN A 293 -14.36 -4.65 16.73
CA GLN A 293 -13.60 -5.27 15.65
C GLN A 293 -13.00 -4.23 14.70
N GLY A 294 -13.77 -3.22 14.30
CA GLY A 294 -13.28 -2.13 13.43
C GLY A 294 -12.15 -1.34 14.08
N LEU A 295 -12.30 -0.97 15.35
CA LEU A 295 -11.26 -0.23 16.09
C LEU A 295 -9.99 -1.07 16.29
N ALA A 296 -10.14 -2.38 16.54
CA ALA A 296 -8.99 -3.28 16.63
C ALA A 296 -8.25 -3.40 15.29
N ALA A 297 -8.97 -3.49 14.18
CA ALA A 297 -8.38 -3.55 12.83
C ALA A 297 -7.61 -2.26 12.50
N ILE A 298 -8.15 -1.08 12.86
CA ILE A 298 -7.44 0.19 12.69
C ILE A 298 -6.15 0.18 13.50
N ARG A 299 -6.21 -0.12 14.81
CA ARG A 299 -5.02 -0.10 15.68
C ARG A 299 -3.95 -1.11 15.29
N GLN A 300 -4.32 -2.21 14.63
CA GLN A 300 -3.36 -3.18 14.13
C GLN A 300 -2.47 -2.60 13.02
N ILE A 301 -3.01 -1.68 12.21
CA ILE A 301 -2.33 -1.11 11.04
C ILE A 301 -1.75 0.28 11.33
N ALA A 302 -2.47 1.07 12.12
CA ALA A 302 -2.18 2.45 12.48
C ALA A 302 -2.17 2.59 14.02
N PRO A 303 -1.13 2.06 14.70
CA PRO A 303 -1.09 2.02 16.17
C PRO A 303 -1.00 3.40 16.81
N ASP A 304 -0.36 4.36 16.13
CA ASP A 304 -0.11 5.72 16.63
C ASP A 304 -1.18 6.73 16.19
N ALA A 305 -2.06 6.35 15.27
CA ALA A 305 -3.09 7.24 14.76
C ALA A 305 -4.17 7.54 15.80
N VAL A 306 -4.59 8.80 15.86
CA VAL A 306 -5.74 9.20 16.68
C VAL A 306 -7.02 8.71 16.01
N ILE A 307 -7.86 7.98 16.74
CA ILE A 307 -9.12 7.46 16.20
C ILE A 307 -10.30 8.29 16.71
N LEU A 308 -11.09 8.83 15.78
CA LEU A 308 -12.31 9.58 16.08
C LEU A 308 -13.52 8.95 15.42
N GLU A 309 -14.66 9.00 16.10
CA GLU A 309 -15.94 8.54 15.60
C GLU A 309 -16.83 9.75 15.30
N THR A 310 -17.36 9.82 14.08
CA THR A 310 -18.09 10.99 13.60
C THR A 310 -19.39 10.65 12.87
N SER A 311 -20.31 11.60 12.92
CA SER A 311 -21.47 11.64 12.05
C SER A 311 -21.73 13.07 11.60
N ALA A 312 -21.56 13.32 10.30
CA ALA A 312 -21.93 14.60 9.70
C ALA A 312 -23.43 14.91 9.86
N ARG A 313 -24.29 13.88 9.97
CA ARG A 313 -25.74 14.05 10.10
C ARG A 313 -26.13 14.53 11.50
N THR A 314 -25.48 14.03 12.54
CA THR A 314 -25.81 14.38 13.93
C THR A 314 -24.87 15.43 14.54
N GLY A 315 -23.75 15.72 13.87
CA GLY A 315 -22.70 16.62 14.35
C GLY A 315 -21.73 15.96 15.34
N VAL A 316 -21.94 14.70 15.73
CA VAL A 316 -21.06 13.99 16.66
C VAL A 316 -19.64 13.93 16.10
N GLY A 317 -18.67 14.29 16.94
CA GLY A 317 -17.23 14.21 16.64
C GLY A 317 -16.70 15.31 15.71
N VAL A 318 -17.56 16.14 15.10
CA VAL A 318 -17.12 17.22 14.18
C VAL A 318 -16.28 18.26 14.92
N GLN A 319 -16.74 18.73 16.08
CA GLN A 319 -16.00 19.70 16.87
C GLN A 319 -14.68 19.13 17.40
N ALA A 320 -14.68 17.87 17.85
CA ALA A 320 -13.47 17.21 18.33
C ALA A 320 -12.43 17.04 17.21
N LEU A 321 -12.87 16.77 15.97
CA LEU A 321 -11.98 16.72 14.81
C LEU A 321 -11.42 18.11 14.48
N LEU A 322 -12.26 19.15 14.52
CA LEU A 322 -11.80 20.53 14.29
C LEU A 322 -10.76 20.96 15.34
N ASP A 323 -11.02 20.69 16.63
CA ASP A 323 -10.09 21.00 17.70
C ASP A 323 -8.76 20.26 17.52
N LEU A 324 -8.80 18.97 17.16
CA LEU A 324 -7.61 18.16 16.89
C LEU A 324 -6.73 18.75 15.76
N LEU A 325 -7.36 19.21 14.68
CA LEU A 325 -6.64 19.81 13.55
C LEU A 325 -5.99 21.14 13.94
N LEU A 326 -6.63 21.94 14.80
CA LEU A 326 -6.10 23.24 15.22
C LEU A 326 -5.03 23.13 16.33
N ASP A 327 -5.17 22.16 17.26
CA ASP A 327 -4.25 22.00 18.40
C ASP A 327 -2.90 21.37 18.02
N SER A 328 -2.78 20.81 16.81
CA SER A 328 -1.56 20.15 16.33
C SER A 328 -0.38 21.12 16.12
N GLY A 329 -0.61 22.44 16.16
CA GLY A 329 0.42 23.48 16.08
C GLY A 329 1.22 23.73 17.37
N ASP A 330 0.70 23.36 18.55
CA ASP A 330 1.34 23.73 19.84
C ASP A 330 2.39 22.73 20.34
N ALA A 331 2.45 21.52 19.77
CA ALA A 331 3.35 20.47 20.24
C ALA A 331 4.84 20.68 19.87
N GLN A 332 5.17 21.60 18.96
CA GLN A 332 6.55 21.82 18.51
C GLN A 332 7.26 23.04 19.11
N THR A 333 6.58 23.88 19.91
CA THR A 333 7.12 25.18 20.36
C THR A 333 7.74 25.16 21.77
N GLU A 334 7.61 24.09 22.56
CA GLU A 334 8.20 24.01 23.92
C GLU A 334 9.61 23.38 24.00
N SER A 335 10.29 23.16 22.88
CA SER A 335 11.60 22.49 22.86
C SER A 335 12.81 23.42 22.70
N THR A 336 12.76 24.72 23.00
CA THR A 336 13.99 25.53 23.14
C THR A 336 13.71 26.83 23.91
N VAL A 337 14.01 26.88 25.22
CA VAL A 337 14.75 27.95 25.94
C VAL A 337 14.86 27.51 27.41
N GLN A 338 15.98 26.90 27.80
CA GLN A 338 16.54 27.10 29.13
C GLN A 338 18.00 27.53 28.96
N LEU A 339 18.17 28.86 28.97
CA LEU A 339 19.44 29.52 29.22
C LEU A 339 19.90 29.12 30.63
N GLN A 340 20.99 28.35 30.73
CA GLN A 340 21.73 28.22 31.98
C GLN A 340 22.59 29.48 32.14
N GLU A 341 22.17 30.36 33.05
CA GLU A 341 23.03 31.38 33.63
C GLU A 341 23.99 30.78 34.65
N ALA A 342 25.24 31.22 34.50
CA ALA A 342 26.34 31.30 35.44
C ALA A 342 26.10 30.94 36.92
N THR A 343 26.95 30.03 37.43
CA THR A 343 27.77 30.28 38.63
C THR A 343 29.16 29.67 38.44
#